data_AF-S7RJN2-F1
#
_entry.id   AF-S7RJN2-F1
#
_cell.length_a   1.000
_cell.length_b   1.000
_cell.length_c   1.000
_cell.angle_alpha   90.00
_cell.angle_beta   90.00
_cell.angle_gamma   90.00
#
_symmetry.space_group_name_H-M   'P 1'
#
loop_
_entity.id
_entity.type
_entity.pdbx_description
1 polymer ?
#
loop_
_entity_poly.entity_id
_entity_poly.type
_entity_poly.pdbx_seq_one_letter_code
_entity_poly.pdbx_strand_id
1 'polypeptide(L)'
;MTVLDGLASLPQVSSYSSQAVQRLRQEAVHKLQALVPLISDNDLTLSHVPAYDASTFVQIGSFAIPKGPVPVKNHTFHLQAPTTLDNAMRVVRASQLLKPILLEGSPGVGKTSLVTALANICGYKLYRINFSDQSDLIDLFGSDLPVEGGRSGEFAWKDADFLKAMQEGSWVLLDEMNLAPQAVLEGLNAVLDHRGTVYIPELGRSFSRHPGFRIFAAQNPLHQGGGRKGLPKSFMNRFTKV
;
A
#
# COMPACT_ATOMS: atom_id res chain seq x y z
N MET A 1 -14.52 4.56 9.13
CA MET A 1 -15.04 3.90 7.92
C MET A 1 -14.20 2.71 7.42
N THR A 2 -13.00 2.43 7.94
CA THR A 2 -12.18 1.28 7.51
C THR A 2 -12.86 -0.09 7.66
N VAL A 3 -13.68 -0.30 8.68
CA VAL A 3 -14.42 -1.55 8.88
C VAL A 3 -15.49 -1.77 7.80
N LEU A 4 -16.22 -0.72 7.40
CA LEU A 4 -17.27 -0.82 6.38
C LEU A 4 -16.70 -1.05 4.98
N ASP A 5 -15.56 -0.43 4.67
CA ASP A 5 -14.91 -0.59 3.37
C ASP A 5 -14.20 -1.95 3.26
N GLY A 6 -13.62 -2.44 4.36
CA GLY A 6 -13.02 -3.77 4.46
C GLY A 6 -14.01 -4.90 4.73
N LEU A 7 -15.33 -4.63 4.81
CA LEU A 7 -16.33 -5.58 5.29
C LEU A 7 -16.33 -6.87 4.47
N ALA A 8 -16.29 -6.76 3.13
CA ALA A 8 -16.21 -7.91 2.23
C ALA A 8 -14.90 -8.71 2.34
N SER A 9 -13.86 -8.14 2.96
CA SER A 9 -12.55 -8.75 3.15
C SER A 9 -12.37 -9.37 4.55
N LEU A 10 -13.40 -9.29 5.40
CA LEU A 10 -13.37 -9.85 6.74
C LEU A 10 -13.49 -11.38 6.69
N PRO A 11 -12.63 -12.12 7.42
CA PRO A 11 -12.69 -13.59 7.47
C PRO A 11 -14.06 -14.13 7.92
N GLN A 12 -14.78 -13.38 8.77
CA GLN A 12 -16.08 -13.76 9.30
C GLN A 12 -17.18 -13.82 8.23
N VAL A 13 -17.00 -13.11 7.11
CA VAL A 13 -17.98 -13.04 6.02
C VAL A 13 -17.44 -13.61 4.71
N SER A 14 -16.30 -14.32 4.74
CA SER A 14 -15.69 -14.87 3.52
C SER A 14 -16.56 -15.93 2.82
N SER A 15 -17.49 -16.56 3.56
CA SER A 15 -18.47 -17.51 3.02
C SER A 15 -19.79 -16.88 2.58
N TYR A 16 -19.95 -15.56 2.76
CA TYR A 16 -21.21 -14.88 2.50
C TYR A 16 -21.36 -14.62 1.00
N SER A 17 -22.60 -14.66 0.50
CA SER A 17 -22.89 -14.21 -0.86
C SER A 17 -22.72 -12.70 -0.98
N SER A 18 -22.46 -12.19 -2.19
CA SER A 18 -22.35 -10.75 -2.44
C SER A 18 -23.59 -9.97 -1.97
N GLN A 19 -24.79 -10.55 -2.12
CA GLN A 19 -26.04 -9.97 -1.63
C GLN A 19 -26.12 -9.94 -0.09
N ALA A 20 -25.62 -10.98 0.59
CA ALA A 20 -25.57 -11.01 2.06
C ALA A 20 -24.57 -9.98 2.60
N VAL A 21 -23.41 -9.84 1.97
CA VAL A 21 -22.42 -8.79 2.30
C VAL A 21 -23.01 -7.39 2.08
N GLN A 22 -23.77 -7.18 1.00
CA GLN A 22 -24.42 -5.90 0.73
C GLN A 22 -25.49 -5.55 1.78
N ARG A 23 -26.31 -6.53 2.19
CA ARG A 23 -27.28 -6.34 3.30
C ARG A 23 -26.59 -6.00 4.61
N LEU A 24 -25.55 -6.74 4.97
CA LEU A 24 -24.77 -6.46 6.18
C LEU A 24 -24.14 -5.07 6.15
N ARG A 25 -23.67 -4.60 4.99
CA ARG A 25 -23.17 -3.23 4.82
C ARG A 25 -24.28 -2.20 5.08
N GLN A 26 -25.48 -2.40 4.54
CA GLN A 26 -26.62 -1.50 4.76
C GLN A 26 -27.01 -1.44 6.24
N GLU A 27 -27.11 -2.58 6.91
CA GLU A 27 -27.40 -2.66 8.35
C GLU A 27 -26.34 -1.94 9.19
N ALA A 28 -25.06 -2.12 8.85
CA ALA A 28 -23.97 -1.46 9.56
C ALA A 28 -23.97 0.06 9.35
N VAL A 29 -24.34 0.54 8.15
CA VAL A 29 -24.53 1.99 7.88
C VAL A 29 -25.71 2.54 8.68
N HIS A 30 -26.84 1.84 8.70
CA HIS A 30 -28.00 2.25 9.50
C HIS A 30 -27.66 2.31 11.00
N LYS A 31 -26.90 1.33 11.51
CA LYS A 31 -26.41 1.35 12.89
C LYS A 31 -25.47 2.53 13.15
N LEU A 32 -24.61 2.88 12.19
CA LEU A 32 -23.74 4.04 12.29
C LEU A 32 -24.55 5.34 12.36
N GLN A 33 -25.56 5.51 11.51
CA GLN A 33 -26.48 6.66 11.53
C GLN A 33 -27.25 6.77 12.85
N ALA A 34 -27.58 5.64 13.48
CA ALA A 34 -28.21 5.63 14.80
C ALA A 34 -27.24 6.01 15.94
N LEU A 35 -25.95 5.68 15.82
CA LEU A 35 -24.93 5.99 16.83
C LEU A 35 -24.40 7.42 16.72
N VAL A 36 -24.29 7.92 15.50
CA VAL A 36 -23.95 9.29 15.18
C VAL A 36 -25.00 9.73 14.17
N PRO A 37 -25.93 10.63 14.53
CA PRO A 37 -26.88 11.20 13.59
C PRO A 37 -26.08 11.96 12.53
N LEU A 38 -25.64 11.26 11.49
CA LEU A 38 -25.06 11.86 10.32
C LEU A 38 -26.18 12.70 9.74
N ILE A 39 -26.00 14.02 9.83
CA ILE A 39 -26.95 15.00 9.31
C ILE A 39 -27.28 14.56 7.88
N SER A 40 -28.58 14.43 7.60
CA SER A 40 -29.15 13.92 6.36
C SER A 40 -28.45 14.48 5.12
N ASP A 41 -28.33 13.66 4.07
CA ASP A 41 -27.55 13.86 2.83
C ASP A 41 -27.68 15.24 2.14
N ASN A 42 -28.70 16.04 2.48
CA ASN A 42 -28.91 17.39 1.95
C ASN A 42 -28.07 18.50 2.61
N ASP A 43 -27.46 18.28 3.78
CA ASP A 43 -26.61 19.26 4.48
C ASP A 43 -25.10 18.92 4.39
N LEU A 44 -24.72 17.90 3.62
CA LEU A 44 -23.32 17.52 3.37
C LEU A 44 -22.55 18.56 2.51
N THR A 45 -23.22 19.63 2.09
CA THR A 45 -22.53 20.80 1.52
C THR A 45 -21.86 21.59 2.66
N LEU A 46 -20.57 21.32 2.87
CA LEU A 46 -19.56 22.23 3.46
C LEU A 46 -19.28 22.20 4.97
N SER A 47 -19.94 21.40 5.82
CA SER A 47 -19.55 21.37 7.24
C SER A 47 -18.39 20.39 7.51
N HIS A 48 -17.17 20.94 7.56
CA HIS A 48 -15.91 20.35 8.04
C HIS A 48 -15.17 19.35 7.13
N VAL A 49 -14.99 19.69 5.85
CA VAL A 49 -13.77 19.22 5.17
C VAL A 49 -12.59 20.03 5.73
N PRO A 50 -11.61 19.40 6.42
CA PRO A 50 -10.46 20.15 6.90
C PRO A 50 -9.75 20.77 5.70
N ALA A 51 -9.47 22.07 5.76
CA ALA A 51 -8.66 22.74 4.77
C ALA A 51 -7.19 22.47 5.10
N TYR A 52 -6.48 21.81 4.18
CA TYR A 52 -5.05 21.62 4.28
C TYR A 52 -4.32 22.67 3.45
N ASP A 53 -3.16 23.12 3.91
CA ASP A 53 -2.32 24.02 3.13
C ASP A 53 -1.81 23.30 1.88
N ALA A 54 -2.25 23.78 0.72
CA ALA A 54 -1.87 23.23 -0.59
C ALA A 54 -0.37 23.33 -0.88
N SER A 55 0.39 24.15 -0.13
CA SER A 55 1.84 24.23 -0.27
C SER A 55 2.55 23.01 0.33
N THR A 56 1.98 22.40 1.37
CA THR A 56 2.59 21.31 2.17
C THR A 56 1.86 19.99 2.04
N PHE A 57 0.59 19.98 1.61
CA PHE A 57 -0.23 18.78 1.49
C PHE A 57 -0.88 18.63 0.12
N VAL A 58 -1.18 17.38 -0.24
CA VAL A 58 -2.07 17.01 -1.33
C VAL A 58 -3.36 16.46 -0.72
N GLN A 59 -4.46 17.19 -0.92
CA GLN A 59 -5.77 16.84 -0.41
C GLN A 59 -6.61 16.11 -1.47
N ILE A 60 -7.24 15.00 -1.07
CA ILE A 60 -8.21 14.25 -1.87
C ILE A 60 -9.43 13.98 -1.00
N GLY A 61 -10.55 14.65 -1.31
CA GLY A 61 -11.73 14.65 -0.46
C GLY A 61 -11.44 15.23 0.92
N SER A 62 -11.78 14.49 1.98
CA SER A 62 -11.63 14.91 3.38
C SER A 62 -10.26 14.58 4.00
N PHE A 63 -9.34 13.99 3.23
CA PHE A 63 -8.04 13.52 3.73
C PHE A 63 -6.90 14.10 2.90
N ALA A 64 -5.72 14.20 3.49
CA ALA A 64 -4.55 14.73 2.79
C ALA A 64 -3.26 13.96 3.12
N ILE A 65 -2.32 13.92 2.17
CA ILE A 65 -0.99 13.35 2.34
C ILE A 65 0.04 14.50 2.29
N PRO A 66 1.05 14.53 3.18
CA PRO A 66 2.16 15.48 3.07
C PRO A 66 2.82 15.39 1.70
N LYS A 67 3.26 16.53 1.15
CA LYS A 67 4.07 16.54 -0.06
C LYS A 67 5.47 16.00 0.25
N GLY A 68 5.97 15.17 -0.66
CA GLY A 68 7.32 14.65 -0.67
C GLY A 68 8.31 15.62 -1.31
N PRO A 69 9.61 15.27 -1.27
CA PRO A 69 10.69 16.15 -1.70
C PRO A 69 10.88 16.21 -3.23
N VAL A 70 10.20 15.35 -3.99
CA VAL A 70 10.37 15.25 -5.45
C VAL A 70 9.42 16.24 -6.15
N PRO A 71 9.89 17.01 -7.15
CA PRO A 71 9.01 17.87 -7.93
C PRO A 71 7.91 17.05 -8.61
N VAL A 72 6.67 17.56 -8.51
CA VAL A 72 5.49 16.92 -9.10
C VAL A 72 5.64 16.86 -10.62
N LYS A 73 5.52 15.66 -11.19
CA LYS A 73 5.46 15.47 -12.63
C LYS A 73 4.02 15.62 -13.11
N ASN A 74 3.81 16.36 -14.21
CA ASN A 74 2.51 16.41 -14.87
C ASN A 74 2.09 15.00 -15.28
N HIS A 75 0.93 14.54 -14.83
CA HIS A 75 0.42 13.22 -15.17
C HIS A 75 -1.00 13.30 -15.73
N THR A 76 -1.24 12.58 -16.81
CA THR A 76 -2.54 12.42 -17.49
C THR A 76 -3.45 11.41 -16.79
N PHE A 77 -3.32 11.22 -15.47
CA PHE A 77 -4.20 10.28 -14.75
C PHE A 77 -5.45 11.04 -14.33
N HIS A 78 -6.56 10.74 -15.01
CA HIS A 78 -7.85 11.37 -14.71
C HIS A 78 -8.44 10.77 -13.43
N LEU A 79 -8.10 11.35 -12.28
CA LEU A 79 -8.80 11.13 -11.01
C LEU A 79 -10.26 11.61 -11.03
N GLN A 80 -10.75 12.09 -12.17
CA GLN A 80 -12.11 12.61 -12.35
C GLN A 80 -13.17 11.51 -12.43
N ALA A 81 -12.80 10.28 -12.78
CA ALA A 81 -13.74 9.16 -12.79
C ALA A 81 -14.21 8.88 -11.35
N PRO A 82 -15.53 8.81 -11.07
CA PRO A 82 -16.06 8.73 -9.71
C PRO A 82 -15.50 7.56 -8.89
N THR A 83 -15.35 6.38 -9.50
CA THR A 83 -14.82 5.18 -8.85
C THR A 83 -13.33 5.30 -8.54
N THR A 84 -12.55 5.92 -9.44
CA THR A 84 -11.12 6.18 -9.23
C THR A 84 -10.91 7.19 -8.12
N LEU A 85 -11.74 8.24 -8.05
CA LEU A 85 -11.69 9.24 -6.99
C LEU A 85 -12.00 8.64 -5.62
N ASP A 86 -13.04 7.81 -5.53
CA ASP A 86 -13.39 7.13 -4.28
C ASP A 86 -12.25 6.19 -3.82
N ASN A 87 -11.69 5.39 -4.74
CA ASN A 87 -10.54 4.54 -4.43
C ASN A 87 -9.32 5.36 -4.00
N ALA A 88 -9.04 6.49 -4.65
CA ALA A 88 -7.98 7.41 -4.25
C ALA A 88 -8.21 7.93 -2.83
N MET A 89 -9.44 8.40 -2.52
CA MET A 89 -9.81 8.89 -1.20
C MET A 89 -9.62 7.80 -0.13
N ARG A 90 -9.98 6.54 -0.42
CA ARG A 90 -9.75 5.42 0.52
C ARG A 90 -8.28 5.16 0.78
N VAL A 91 -7.42 5.24 -0.25
CA VAL A 91 -5.96 5.09 -0.12
C VAL A 91 -5.36 6.27 0.67
N VAL A 92 -5.78 7.50 0.40
CA VAL A 92 -5.34 8.71 1.13
C VAL A 92 -5.78 8.67 2.59
N ARG A 93 -6.98 8.18 2.86
CA ARG A 93 -7.47 7.93 4.22
C ARG A 93 -6.67 6.85 4.93
N ALA A 94 -6.37 5.74 4.26
CA ALA A 94 -5.51 4.70 4.83
C ALA A 94 -4.09 5.23 5.10
N SER A 95 -3.65 6.20 4.29
CA SER A 95 -2.35 6.85 4.43
C SER A 95 -2.22 7.75 5.66
N GLN A 96 -3.31 8.06 6.35
CA GLN A 96 -3.26 8.77 7.64
C GLN A 96 -2.56 7.94 8.73
N LEU A 97 -2.47 6.63 8.55
CA LEU A 97 -1.73 5.73 9.43
C LEU A 97 -0.38 5.38 8.82
N LEU A 98 0.64 5.20 9.67
CA LEU A 98 1.97 4.68 9.29
C LEU A 98 1.96 3.14 9.18
N LYS A 99 0.88 2.58 8.62
CA LYS A 99 0.69 1.14 8.41
C LYS A 99 0.73 0.85 6.90
N PRO A 100 1.36 -0.25 6.45
CA PRO A 100 1.33 -0.68 5.05
C PRO A 100 -0.11 -0.78 4.51
N ILE A 101 -0.32 -0.45 3.24
CA ILE A 101 -1.65 -0.44 2.61
C ILE A 101 -1.74 -1.58 1.60
N LEU A 102 -2.77 -2.42 1.68
CA LEU A 102 -3.01 -3.52 0.75
C LEU A 102 -4.26 -3.22 -0.10
N LEU A 103 -4.06 -3.17 -1.42
CA LEU A 103 -5.11 -3.01 -2.41
C LEU A 103 -5.43 -4.38 -3.02
N GLU A 104 -6.68 -4.82 -2.87
CA GLU A 104 -7.15 -6.08 -3.45
C GLU A 104 -8.27 -5.82 -4.45
N GLY A 105 -8.20 -6.47 -5.62
CA GLY A 105 -9.23 -6.36 -6.63
C GLY A 105 -8.85 -7.07 -7.92
N SER A 106 -9.78 -7.17 -8.86
CA SER A 106 -9.54 -7.84 -10.14
C SER A 106 -8.36 -7.25 -10.92
N PRO A 107 -7.79 -7.98 -11.89
CA PRO A 107 -6.70 -7.51 -12.71
C PRO A 107 -7.21 -6.38 -13.61
N GLY A 108 -6.34 -5.44 -13.95
CA GLY A 108 -6.70 -4.34 -14.86
C GLY A 108 -7.57 -3.22 -14.25
N VAL A 109 -8.03 -3.32 -12.99
CA VAL A 109 -8.83 -2.26 -12.34
C VAL A 109 -8.04 -0.99 -11.95
N GLY A 110 -6.74 -0.95 -12.25
CA GLY A 110 -5.91 0.24 -12.06
C GLY A 110 -5.29 0.42 -10.67
N LYS A 111 -5.17 -0.64 -9.84
CA LYS A 111 -4.53 -0.59 -8.51
C LYS A 111 -3.11 0.02 -8.57
N THR A 112 -2.28 -0.52 -9.44
CA THR A 112 -0.90 -0.06 -9.67
C THR A 112 -0.89 1.38 -10.18
N SER A 113 -1.71 1.69 -11.19
CA SER A 113 -1.81 3.02 -11.78
C SER A 113 -2.24 4.07 -10.76
N LEU A 114 -3.16 3.72 -9.84
CA LEU A 114 -3.63 4.61 -8.78
C LEU A 114 -2.48 4.96 -7.82
N VAL A 115 -1.73 3.98 -7.33
CA VAL A 115 -0.59 4.22 -6.43
C VAL A 115 0.50 5.01 -7.12
N THR A 116 0.79 4.71 -8.40
CA THR A 116 1.75 5.48 -9.22
C THR A 116 1.31 6.92 -9.40
N ALA A 117 0.04 7.16 -9.71
CA ALA A 117 -0.49 8.51 -9.83
C ALA A 117 -0.40 9.27 -8.49
N LEU A 118 -0.80 8.65 -7.38
CA LEU A 118 -0.75 9.25 -6.05
C LEU A 118 0.69 9.62 -5.65
N ALA A 119 1.66 8.72 -5.87
CA ALA A 119 3.07 8.99 -5.56
C ALA A 119 3.58 10.21 -6.32
N ASN A 120 3.29 10.29 -7.62
CA ASN A 120 3.71 11.41 -8.46
C ASN A 120 3.06 12.74 -8.04
N ILE A 121 1.75 12.73 -7.77
CA ILE A 121 1.00 13.93 -7.33
C ILE A 121 1.51 14.39 -5.97
N CYS A 122 1.79 13.46 -5.07
CA CYS A 122 2.32 13.75 -3.74
C CYS A 122 3.82 14.10 -3.76
N GLY A 123 4.55 13.95 -4.86
CA GLY A 123 5.98 14.26 -4.92
C GLY A 123 6.87 13.22 -4.24
N TYR A 124 6.51 11.94 -4.30
CA TYR A 124 7.34 10.83 -3.84
C TYR A 124 7.84 9.98 -5.00
N LYS A 125 9.12 9.58 -4.94
CA LYS A 125 9.66 8.53 -5.81
C LYS A 125 8.97 7.21 -5.46
N LEU A 126 8.52 6.47 -6.48
CA LEU A 126 7.90 5.16 -6.31
C LEU A 126 8.82 4.08 -6.89
N TYR A 127 9.22 3.14 -6.04
CA TYR A 127 9.87 1.90 -6.46
C TYR A 127 8.80 0.83 -6.60
N ARG A 128 8.74 0.18 -7.78
CA ARG A 128 7.78 -0.90 -8.03
C ARG A 128 8.54 -2.22 -8.08
N ILE A 129 8.14 -3.15 -7.23
CA ILE A 129 8.72 -4.48 -7.15
C ILE A 129 7.61 -5.47 -7.44
N ASN A 130 7.79 -6.31 -8.45
CA ASN A 130 6.81 -7.31 -8.85
C ASN A 130 7.29 -8.68 -8.36
N PHE A 131 6.44 -9.39 -7.63
CA PHE A 131 6.77 -10.71 -7.12
C PHE A 131 6.39 -11.83 -8.08
N SER A 132 7.25 -12.84 -8.12
CA SER A 132 7.02 -14.14 -8.76
C SER A 132 7.40 -15.25 -7.78
N ASP A 133 7.18 -16.50 -8.18
CA ASP A 133 7.63 -17.67 -7.43
C ASP A 133 9.16 -17.83 -7.37
N GLN A 134 9.89 -17.08 -8.18
CA GLN A 134 11.35 -17.05 -8.24
C GLN A 134 11.97 -15.85 -7.50
N SER A 135 11.16 -14.98 -6.91
CA SER A 135 11.68 -13.81 -6.16
C SER A 135 12.43 -14.23 -4.90
N ASP A 136 13.50 -13.53 -4.58
CA ASP A 136 14.35 -13.77 -3.41
C ASP A 136 14.51 -12.49 -2.57
N LEU A 137 14.99 -12.64 -1.33
CA LEU A 137 15.33 -11.56 -0.42
C LEU A 137 16.43 -10.67 -0.98
N ILE A 138 17.34 -11.21 -1.78
CA ILE A 138 18.39 -10.42 -2.45
C ILE A 138 17.79 -9.40 -3.44
N ASP A 139 16.64 -9.69 -4.04
CA ASP A 139 15.94 -8.77 -4.95
C ASP A 139 15.32 -7.58 -4.19
N LEU A 140 15.13 -7.72 -2.89
CA LEU A 140 14.57 -6.68 -2.02
C LEU A 140 15.68 -5.88 -1.33
N PHE A 141 16.60 -6.58 -0.67
CA PHE A 141 17.55 -5.94 0.23
C PHE A 141 18.91 -5.68 -0.41
N GLY A 142 19.32 -6.51 -1.36
CA GLY A 142 20.61 -6.40 -2.04
C GLY A 142 21.46 -7.66 -1.88
N SER A 143 22.61 -7.62 -2.53
CA SER A 143 23.61 -8.68 -2.47
C SER A 143 24.99 -8.13 -2.80
N ASP A 144 26.01 -8.94 -2.54
CA ASP A 144 27.36 -8.69 -3.03
C ASP A 144 27.43 -8.99 -4.53
N LEU A 145 27.71 -7.95 -5.32
CA LEU A 145 27.84 -8.06 -6.77
C LEU A 145 29.30 -7.82 -7.19
N PRO A 146 29.75 -8.45 -8.29
CA PRO A 146 31.08 -8.19 -8.83
C PRO A 146 31.19 -6.72 -9.25
N VAL A 147 32.34 -6.11 -8.95
CA VAL A 147 32.61 -4.72 -9.32
C VAL A 147 32.98 -4.65 -10.80
N GLU A 148 32.20 -3.92 -11.61
CA GLU A 148 32.54 -3.68 -13.02
C GLU A 148 33.88 -2.93 -13.13
N GLY A 149 34.86 -3.55 -13.80
CA GLY A 149 36.22 -2.99 -13.89
C GLY A 149 37.09 -3.18 -12.64
N GLY A 150 36.59 -3.91 -11.64
CA GLY A 150 37.36 -4.31 -10.45
C GLY A 150 38.34 -5.45 -10.73
N ARG A 151 39.13 -5.81 -9.72
CA ARG A 151 40.01 -6.98 -9.79
C ARG A 151 39.19 -8.26 -9.83
N SER A 152 39.75 -9.32 -10.42
CA SER A 152 39.11 -10.65 -10.40
C SER A 152 38.84 -11.07 -8.95
N GLY A 153 37.57 -11.34 -8.63
CA GLY A 153 37.12 -11.69 -7.27
C GLY A 153 36.78 -10.52 -6.36
N GLU A 154 36.74 -9.29 -6.88
CA GLU A 154 36.28 -8.11 -6.13
C GLU A 154 34.76 -7.99 -6.17
N PHE A 155 34.14 -8.03 -4.99
CA PHE A 155 32.70 -7.88 -4.80
C PHE A 155 32.43 -6.65 -3.93
N ALA A 156 31.33 -5.96 -4.23
CA ALA A 156 30.83 -4.88 -3.42
C ALA A 156 29.33 -5.05 -3.20
N TRP A 157 28.89 -4.74 -1.99
CA TRP A 157 27.48 -4.73 -1.65
C TRP A 157 26.72 -3.71 -2.50
N LYS A 158 25.60 -4.14 -3.08
CA LYS A 158 24.68 -3.26 -3.79
C LYS A 158 23.27 -3.40 -3.21
N ASP A 159 22.80 -2.32 -2.60
CA ASP A 159 21.41 -2.23 -2.14
C ASP A 159 20.45 -2.47 -3.31
N ALA A 160 19.42 -3.27 -3.05
CA ALA A 160 18.29 -3.41 -3.96
C ALA A 160 17.20 -2.35 -3.69
N ASP A 161 16.20 -2.30 -4.57
CA ASP A 161 15.26 -1.17 -4.65
C ASP A 161 14.42 -0.99 -3.37
N PHE A 162 14.06 -2.07 -2.68
CA PHE A 162 13.31 -1.97 -1.42
C PHE A 162 14.15 -1.30 -0.34
N LEU A 163 15.40 -1.73 -0.15
CA LEU A 163 16.29 -1.16 0.87
C LEU A 163 16.61 0.31 0.56
N LYS A 164 16.91 0.65 -0.70
CA LYS A 164 17.10 2.05 -1.13
C LYS A 164 15.90 2.91 -0.79
N ALA A 165 14.70 2.45 -1.18
CA ALA A 165 13.47 3.19 -0.91
C ALA A 165 13.24 3.39 0.59
N MET A 166 13.50 2.36 1.38
CA MET A 166 13.38 2.37 2.84
C MET A 166 14.30 3.40 3.50
N GLN A 167 15.53 3.54 3.01
CA GLN A 167 16.50 4.51 3.54
C GLN A 167 16.24 5.94 3.02
N GLU A 168 15.82 6.10 1.76
CA GLU A 168 15.57 7.40 1.13
C GLU A 168 14.22 8.03 1.51
N GLY A 169 13.32 7.28 2.14
CA GLY A 169 11.96 7.77 2.41
C GLY A 169 11.04 7.79 1.20
N SER A 170 11.35 6.96 0.21
CA SER A 170 10.53 6.81 -0.99
C SER A 170 9.33 5.89 -0.73
N TRP A 171 8.40 5.82 -1.67
CA TRP A 171 7.31 4.86 -1.61
C TRP A 171 7.72 3.57 -2.33
N VAL A 172 7.18 2.44 -1.86
CA VAL A 172 7.32 1.14 -2.52
C VAL A 172 5.94 0.58 -2.83
N LEU A 173 5.77 0.07 -4.05
CA LEU A 173 4.65 -0.76 -4.44
C LEU A 173 5.12 -2.20 -4.65
N LEU A 174 4.62 -3.10 -3.80
CA LEU A 174 4.79 -4.53 -3.86
C LEU A 174 3.64 -5.15 -4.67
N ASP A 175 3.90 -5.52 -5.92
CA ASP A 175 2.92 -6.03 -6.87
C ASP A 175 2.87 -7.55 -6.88
N GLU A 176 1.71 -8.13 -7.17
CA GLU A 176 1.44 -9.58 -7.15
C GLU A 176 1.94 -10.27 -5.86
N MET A 177 1.69 -9.65 -4.70
CA MET A 177 2.19 -10.12 -3.40
C MET A 177 1.86 -11.59 -3.07
N ASN A 178 0.78 -12.13 -3.65
CA ASN A 178 0.37 -13.51 -3.48
C ASN A 178 1.14 -14.53 -4.35
N LEU A 179 2.07 -14.09 -5.18
CA LEU A 179 3.01 -14.95 -5.89
C LEU A 179 4.34 -15.12 -5.14
N ALA A 180 4.63 -14.24 -4.17
CA ALA A 180 5.88 -14.24 -3.44
C ALA A 180 6.11 -15.56 -2.65
N PRO A 181 7.34 -16.09 -2.61
CA PRO A 181 7.68 -17.22 -1.76
C PRO A 181 7.52 -16.89 -0.27
N GLN A 182 7.29 -17.93 0.55
CA GLN A 182 7.10 -17.75 1.99
C GLN A 182 8.32 -17.10 2.66
N ALA A 183 9.54 -17.48 2.26
CA ALA A 183 10.77 -16.88 2.78
C ALA A 183 10.83 -15.36 2.54
N VAL A 184 10.36 -14.90 1.38
CA VAL A 184 10.30 -13.46 1.04
C VAL A 184 9.28 -12.74 1.93
N LEU A 185 8.09 -13.31 2.10
CA LEU A 185 7.07 -12.78 3.01
C LEU A 185 7.58 -12.73 4.46
N GLU A 186 8.34 -13.74 4.88
CA GLU A 186 8.94 -13.80 6.21
C GLU A 186 10.02 -12.73 6.41
N GLY A 187 10.88 -12.49 5.42
CA GLY A 187 11.88 -11.41 5.48
C GLY A 187 11.25 -10.01 5.52
N LEU A 188 10.09 -9.82 4.90
CA LEU A 188 9.34 -8.56 4.97
C LEU A 188 8.67 -8.30 6.33
N ASN A 189 8.49 -9.33 7.17
CA ASN A 189 7.73 -9.20 8.41
C ASN A 189 8.24 -8.06 9.31
N ALA A 190 9.54 -7.98 9.54
CA ALA A 190 10.13 -7.02 10.47
C ALA A 190 9.97 -5.56 10.01
N VAL A 191 9.87 -5.33 8.69
CA VAL A 191 9.60 -3.99 8.13
C VAL A 191 8.11 -3.66 8.14
N LEU A 192 7.25 -4.65 7.99
CA LEU A 192 5.79 -4.48 7.94
C LEU A 192 5.13 -4.36 9.32
N ASP A 193 5.82 -4.73 10.41
CA ASP A 193 5.32 -4.55 11.77
C ASP A 193 5.77 -3.22 12.40
N HIS A 194 5.49 -3.04 13.69
CA HIS A 194 5.77 -1.80 14.42
C HIS A 194 7.26 -1.47 14.52
N ARG A 195 8.16 -2.45 14.34
CA ARG A 195 9.61 -2.22 14.39
C ARG A 195 10.05 -1.35 13.22
N GLY A 196 9.54 -1.63 12.02
CA GLY A 196 9.94 -0.89 10.82
C GLY A 196 11.44 -1.01 10.51
N THR A 197 12.04 -2.15 10.87
CA THR A 197 13.48 -2.40 10.71
C THR A 197 13.73 -3.70 9.97
N VAL A 198 14.85 -3.81 9.26
CA VAL A 198 15.35 -5.07 8.69
C VAL A 198 16.79 -5.29 9.11
N TYR A 199 17.14 -6.53 9.52
CA TYR A 199 18.52 -6.93 9.75
C TYR A 199 19.05 -7.65 8.51
N ILE A 200 20.23 -7.23 8.03
CA ILE A 200 20.88 -7.84 6.86
C ILE A 200 22.14 -8.57 7.36
N PRO A 201 22.14 -9.92 7.39
CA PRO A 201 23.26 -10.71 7.90
C PRO A 201 24.58 -10.44 7.20
N GLU A 202 24.56 -10.26 5.89
CA GLU A 202 25.73 -10.00 5.02
C GLU A 202 26.44 -8.70 5.42
N LEU A 203 25.68 -7.72 5.94
CA LEU A 203 26.20 -6.45 6.42
C LEU A 203 26.37 -6.39 7.94
N GLY A 204 25.92 -7.41 8.67
CA GLY A 204 25.98 -7.47 10.13
C GLY A 204 25.25 -6.34 10.85
N ARG A 205 24.24 -5.71 10.22
CA ARG A 205 23.56 -4.53 10.80
C ARG A 205 22.07 -4.44 10.46
N SER A 206 21.36 -3.66 11.28
CA SER A 206 19.96 -3.33 11.07
C SER A 206 19.78 -1.97 10.42
N PHE A 207 18.76 -1.87 9.57
CA PHE A 207 18.31 -0.66 8.90
C PHE A 207 16.93 -0.28 9.41
N SER A 208 16.74 1.00 9.74
CA SER A 208 15.44 1.52 10.17
C SER A 208 14.78 2.31 9.04
N ARG A 209 13.46 2.22 8.92
CA ARG A 209 12.73 2.93 7.86
C ARG A 209 12.78 4.44 8.07
N HIS A 210 12.92 5.17 6.97
CA HIS A 210 12.78 6.62 6.97
C HIS A 210 11.33 7.04 7.30
N PRO A 211 11.08 8.18 7.98
CA PRO A 211 9.73 8.61 8.34
C PRO A 211 8.77 8.79 7.16
N GLY A 212 9.30 9.21 6.01
CA GLY A 212 8.57 9.35 4.74
C GLY A 212 8.33 8.03 3.98
N PHE A 213 8.97 6.94 4.39
CA PHE A 213 8.85 5.64 3.72
C PHE A 213 7.45 5.06 3.89
N ARG A 214 6.85 4.59 2.79
CA ARG A 214 5.51 4.00 2.78
C ARG A 214 5.46 2.78 1.86
N ILE A 215 4.79 1.74 2.34
CA ILE A 215 4.58 0.49 1.60
C ILE A 215 3.14 0.41 1.14
N PHE A 216 2.98 0.19 -0.15
CA PHE A 216 1.76 -0.24 -0.79
C PHE A 216 1.96 -1.67 -1.29
N ALA A 217 0.91 -2.46 -1.21
CA ALA A 217 0.87 -3.81 -1.74
C ALA A 217 -0.36 -3.93 -2.62
N ALA A 218 -0.22 -4.62 -3.74
CA ALA A 218 -1.33 -4.97 -4.61
C ALA A 218 -1.38 -6.49 -4.79
N GLN A 219 -2.59 -7.04 -4.75
CA GLN A 219 -2.82 -8.44 -5.10
C GLN A 219 -4.12 -8.61 -5.86
N ASN A 220 -4.19 -9.67 -6.65
CA ASN A 220 -5.44 -10.14 -7.23
C ASN A 220 -6.05 -11.21 -6.32
N PRO A 221 -7.38 -11.37 -6.28
CA PRO A 221 -8.03 -12.39 -5.47
C PRO A 221 -7.56 -13.82 -5.80
N LEU A 222 -7.53 -14.69 -4.79
CA LEU A 222 -7.03 -16.06 -4.91
C LEU A 222 -7.74 -16.89 -5.99
N HIS A 223 -9.05 -16.69 -6.15
CA HIS A 223 -9.88 -17.44 -7.10
C HIS A 223 -9.56 -17.16 -8.57
N GLN A 224 -8.67 -16.21 -8.88
CA GLN A 224 -8.26 -15.89 -10.25
C GLN A 224 -7.13 -16.79 -10.79
N GLY A 225 -6.72 -17.81 -10.05
CA GLY A 225 -5.76 -18.82 -10.50
C GLY A 225 -4.35 -18.26 -10.72
N GLY A 226 -3.52 -19.01 -11.45
CA GLY A 226 -2.17 -18.57 -11.86
C GLY A 226 -1.09 -18.69 -10.77
N GLY A 227 -1.12 -19.76 -9.96
CA GLY A 227 -0.08 -20.01 -8.94
C GLY A 227 -0.19 -19.15 -7.69
N ARG A 228 -1.23 -18.32 -7.58
CA ARG A 228 -1.49 -17.44 -6.44
C ARG A 228 -1.72 -18.25 -5.17
N LYS A 229 -0.96 -17.91 -4.13
CA LYS A 229 -1.03 -18.52 -2.80
C LYS A 229 -1.84 -17.64 -1.87
N GLY A 230 -2.53 -18.24 -0.90
CA GLY A 230 -3.19 -17.49 0.16
C GLY A 230 -2.15 -16.85 1.07
N LEU A 231 -2.23 -15.54 1.30
CA LEU A 231 -1.37 -14.88 2.29
C LEU A 231 -1.79 -15.30 3.72
N PRO A 232 -0.84 -15.59 4.62
CA PRO A 232 -1.16 -15.88 6.01
C PRO A 232 -1.98 -14.76 6.65
N LYS A 233 -2.98 -15.12 7.45
CA LYS A 233 -3.86 -14.14 8.12
C LYS A 233 -3.08 -13.16 9.00
N SER A 234 -2.06 -13.65 9.70
CA SER A 234 -1.14 -12.85 10.51
C SER A 234 -0.36 -11.82 9.68
N PHE A 235 -0.04 -12.15 8.43
CA PHE A 235 0.63 -11.24 7.51
C PHE A 235 -0.34 -10.16 7.01
N MET A 236 -1.54 -10.54 6.56
CA MET A 236 -2.58 -9.60 6.14
C MET A 236 -2.99 -8.62 7.23
N ASN A 237 -2.99 -9.04 8.50
CA ASN A 237 -3.31 -8.18 9.64
C ASN A 237 -2.32 -7.01 9.83
N ARG A 238 -1.14 -7.07 9.20
CA ARG A 238 -0.13 -6.00 9.19
C ARG A 238 -0.43 -4.91 8.18
N PHE A 239 -1.44 -5.10 7.32
CA PHE A 239 -1.87 -4.11 6.35
C PHE A 239 -3.18 -3.43 6.78
N THR A 240 -3.39 -2.21 6.29
CA THR A 240 -4.70 -1.59 6.14
C THR A 240 -5.23 -1.99 4.77
N LYS A 241 -6.34 -2.73 4.73
CA LYS A 241 -6.97 -3.14 3.47
C LYS A 241 -7.81 -1.99 2.91
N VAL A 242 -7.70 -1.78 1.60
CA VAL A 242 -8.45 -0.77 0.83
C VAL A 242 -9.14 -1.41 -0.36
#